data_AF-A0A804M903-F1
#
_entry.id   AF-A0A804M903-F1
#
_cell.length_a   1.000
_cell.length_b   1.000
_cell.length_c   1.000
_cell.angle_alpha   90.00
_cell.angle_beta   90.00
_cell.angle_gamma   90.00
#
_symmetry.space_group_name_H-M   'P 1'
#
loop_
_entity.id
_entity.type
_entity.pdbx_description
1 polymer ?
#
loop_
_entity_poly.entity_id
_entity_poly.type
_entity_poly.pdbx_seq_one_letter_code
_entity_poly.pdbx_strand_id
1 'polypeptide(L)'
;MGVPRRQAPACVKEETPSALLKYREDELGALRGDGETTERPFQPWDRVYDYALYNDLGNPDLRQDLARPVLGGSQEYPYPRRTKTGRPAAKTDPRSESRAPLDEEIYVPCDERVGFASIPAPTLPPLGGHFRSLADVYRLFGLDDLGRLPEAKAVINSGAPFPVVPQVISVNPTHWRKDEEFARQMIAGANPVCIKRVTKFPLASELDRGVFGDQDSKITKDHVEKNMGGMTVQQAVEEGRLYVVDHHDWVMPYLKRINELPASEEKAEVSQRKVYAARTLLFLDGEDSSMLRPLAIELSSPHPEKEQLGAVSTVYTPPDSGDDGITAGRFSTWELAKVYASANDAAENNFVTHWLNTHASMEPIVIAANRQLSVLHPIHRLLKPHFRKTLHINAVARQIIVGSGDQRKDGSVFRGIDEVTYFPSKYNMEMSSKAYKAWNFTDLALPNDLIKRSGKRRSKEARDGGAGDKGLPVRGGRARHVGGDQEVGG
;
A
#
# COMPACT_ATOMS: atom_id res chain seq x y z
N MET A 1 15.68 -8.43 41.90
CA MET A 1 14.35 -9.05 41.74
C MET A 1 13.30 -7.96 41.86
N GLY A 2 12.74 -7.50 40.74
CA GLY A 2 11.66 -6.51 40.76
C GLY A 2 10.33 -7.20 41.03
N VAL A 3 9.61 -6.77 42.07
CA VAL A 3 8.23 -7.19 42.32
C VAL A 3 7.42 -6.93 41.03
N PRO A 4 6.71 -7.92 40.47
CA PRO A 4 5.85 -7.64 39.34
C PRO A 4 4.80 -6.64 39.81
N ARG A 5 4.80 -5.43 39.25
CA ARG A 5 3.71 -4.48 39.44
C ARG A 5 2.44 -5.20 38.99
N ARG A 6 1.56 -5.58 39.93
CA ARG A 6 0.24 -6.10 39.60
C ARG A 6 -0.46 -5.04 38.76
N GLN A 7 -0.58 -5.27 37.46
CA GLN A 7 -1.45 -4.45 36.63
C GLN A 7 -2.86 -4.58 37.20
N ALA A 8 -3.60 -3.48 37.25
CA ALA A 8 -5.00 -3.53 37.61
C ALA A 8 -5.72 -4.56 36.71
N PRO A 9 -6.66 -5.35 37.26
CA PRO A 9 -7.41 -6.31 36.46
C PRO A 9 -8.13 -5.58 35.32
N ALA A 10 -8.18 -6.21 34.15
CA ALA A 10 -9.01 -5.73 33.06
C ALA A 10 -10.48 -5.90 33.45
N CYS A 11 -11.33 -4.92 33.14
CA CYS A 11 -12.76 -5.02 33.40
C CYS A 11 -13.60 -4.25 32.37
N VAL A 12 -14.79 -4.79 32.08
CA VAL A 12 -15.82 -4.08 31.34
C VAL A 12 -16.40 -2.93 32.19
N LYS A 13 -17.21 -2.06 31.60
CA LYS A 13 -17.70 -0.86 32.30
C LYS A 13 -18.57 -1.24 33.50
N GLU A 14 -19.39 -2.27 33.34
CA GLU A 14 -20.33 -2.80 34.32
C GLU A 14 -19.62 -3.38 35.55
N GLU A 15 -18.39 -3.87 35.37
CA GLU A 15 -17.54 -4.46 36.41
C GLU A 15 -16.53 -3.46 37.00
N THR A 16 -16.55 -2.21 36.54
CA THR A 16 -15.65 -1.18 37.09
C THR A 16 -16.12 -0.82 38.51
N PRO A 17 -15.24 -0.89 39.52
CA PRO A 17 -15.61 -0.49 40.89
C PRO A 17 -16.24 0.89 40.92
N SER A 18 -17.33 1.08 41.66
CA SER A 18 -18.12 2.33 41.62
C SER A 18 -17.28 3.58 41.90
N ALA A 19 -16.27 3.47 42.77
CA ALA A 19 -15.33 4.55 43.07
C ALA A 19 -14.45 4.98 41.88
N LEU A 20 -14.28 4.11 40.86
CA LEU A 20 -13.46 4.36 39.67
C LEU A 20 -14.28 4.74 38.43
N LEU A 21 -15.61 4.59 38.46
CA LEU A 21 -16.46 4.87 37.30
C LEU A 21 -16.33 6.30 36.79
N LYS A 22 -16.32 7.29 37.70
CA LYS A 22 -16.14 8.69 37.32
C LYS A 22 -14.78 8.92 36.66
N TYR A 23 -13.70 8.42 37.24
CA TYR A 23 -12.34 8.56 36.67
C TYR A 23 -12.20 7.87 35.30
N ARG A 24 -12.86 6.72 35.13
CA ARG A 24 -12.90 5.99 33.85
C ARG A 24 -13.53 6.85 32.75
N GLU A 25 -14.64 7.53 33.05
CA GLU A 25 -15.33 8.38 32.07
C GLU A 25 -14.62 9.73 31.87
N ASP A 26 -14.10 10.34 32.94
CA ASP A 26 -13.34 11.60 32.88
C ASP A 26 -12.09 11.46 32.00
N GLU A 27 -11.32 10.36 32.15
CA GLU A 27 -10.16 10.08 31.28
C GLU A 27 -10.58 9.90 29.82
N LEU A 28 -11.66 9.15 29.56
CA LEU A 28 -12.17 9.01 28.20
C LEU A 28 -12.63 10.36 27.61
N GLY A 29 -13.19 11.25 28.43
CA GLY A 29 -13.53 12.61 28.04
C GLY A 29 -12.29 13.43 27.66
N ALA A 30 -11.24 13.37 28.49
CA ALA A 30 -9.96 14.03 28.21
C ALA A 30 -9.32 13.51 26.90
N LEU A 31 -9.32 12.19 26.68
CA LEU A 31 -8.79 11.58 25.44
C LEU A 31 -9.60 11.96 24.20
N ARG A 32 -10.89 12.31 24.35
CA ARG A 32 -11.71 12.82 23.25
C ARG A 32 -11.53 14.32 23.00
N GLY A 33 -10.97 15.05 23.97
CA GLY A 33 -10.92 16.52 23.97
C GLY A 33 -12.23 17.17 24.43
N ASP A 34 -13.06 16.46 25.21
CA ASP A 34 -14.36 16.97 25.67
C ASP A 34 -14.13 18.20 26.58
N GLY A 35 -14.68 19.37 26.19
CA GLY A 35 -14.58 20.62 26.95
C GLY A 35 -13.40 21.53 26.61
N GLU A 36 -12.49 21.13 25.71
CA GLU A 36 -11.48 22.02 25.14
C GLU A 36 -12.02 22.70 23.87
N THR A 37 -11.98 24.03 23.82
CA THR A 37 -12.20 24.78 22.57
C THR A 37 -11.02 24.53 21.64
N THR A 38 -11.27 23.92 20.47
CA THR A 38 -10.25 23.61 19.43
C THR A 38 -9.73 24.85 18.70
N GLU A 39 -9.70 26.01 19.36
CA GLU A 39 -9.26 27.30 18.80
C GLU A 39 -7.73 27.40 18.69
N ARG A 40 -7.00 26.44 19.25
CA ARG A 40 -5.54 26.32 19.11
C ARG A 40 -5.14 25.02 18.40
N PRO A 41 -3.99 25.02 17.69
CA PRO A 41 -3.33 23.78 17.30
C PRO A 41 -3.00 22.91 18.51
N PHE A 42 -3.10 21.59 18.33
CA PHE A 42 -2.71 20.65 19.37
C PHE A 42 -1.21 20.73 19.62
N GLN A 43 -0.84 20.68 20.89
CA GLN A 43 0.51 20.85 21.40
C GLN A 43 1.16 19.49 21.66
N PRO A 44 2.50 19.42 21.73
CA PRO A 44 3.18 18.16 21.95
C PRO A 44 2.68 17.41 23.20
N TRP A 45 2.36 18.06 24.31
CA TRP A 45 1.91 17.36 25.52
C TRP A 45 0.46 16.86 25.47
N ASP A 46 -0.35 17.27 24.48
CA ASP A 46 -1.77 16.91 24.42
C ASP A 46 -1.96 15.41 24.13
N ARG A 47 -3.03 14.83 24.71
CA ARG A 47 -3.42 13.40 24.60
C ARG A 47 -4.73 13.22 23.84
N VAL A 48 -5.09 14.18 22.99
CA VAL A 48 -6.40 14.22 22.30
C VAL A 48 -6.37 13.38 21.02
N TYR A 49 -7.21 12.36 20.96
CA TYR A 49 -7.41 11.52 19.79
C TYR A 49 -8.67 12.02 19.07
N ASP A 50 -8.53 12.60 17.88
CA ASP A 50 -9.68 13.06 17.08
C ASP A 50 -9.42 12.84 15.57
N TYR A 51 -10.47 12.95 14.77
CA TYR A 51 -10.46 12.63 13.35
C TYR A 51 -10.36 13.87 12.48
N ALA A 52 -9.65 13.75 11.36
CA ALA A 52 -9.68 14.72 10.28
C ALA A 52 -9.52 14.06 8.91
N LEU A 53 -9.79 14.84 7.86
CA LEU A 53 -9.62 14.43 6.46
C LEU A 53 -8.14 14.44 6.08
N TYR A 54 -7.76 13.75 5.00
CA TYR A 54 -6.44 13.92 4.40
C TYR A 54 -6.45 15.19 3.54
N ASN A 55 -6.41 16.34 4.22
CA ASN A 55 -6.33 17.66 3.64
C ASN A 55 -4.99 18.35 3.95
N ASP A 56 -4.01 17.63 4.50
CA ASP A 56 -2.67 18.09 4.88
C ASP A 56 -1.56 17.58 3.96
N LEU A 57 -1.92 16.93 2.85
CA LEU A 57 -0.97 16.35 1.88
C LEU A 57 -0.40 17.39 0.91
N GLY A 58 -1.18 18.41 0.56
CA GLY A 58 -0.76 19.46 -0.35
C GLY A 58 -0.03 20.61 0.34
N ASN A 59 0.68 21.43 -0.46
CA ASN A 59 1.28 22.69 -0.01
C ASN A 59 0.94 23.86 -0.97
N PRO A 60 -0.34 24.23 -1.08
CA PRO A 60 -0.80 25.22 -2.06
C PRO A 60 -0.28 26.64 -1.77
N ASP A 61 0.02 26.96 -0.50
CA ASP A 61 0.59 28.25 -0.10
C ASP A 61 2.02 28.44 -0.63
N LEU A 62 2.78 27.35 -0.81
CA LEU A 62 4.12 27.41 -1.39
C LEU A 62 4.08 27.46 -2.92
N ARG A 63 3.28 26.59 -3.55
CA ARG A 63 3.19 26.52 -5.01
C ARG A 63 1.89 25.84 -5.47
N GLN A 64 1.28 26.35 -6.53
CA GLN A 64 0.01 25.80 -7.03
C GLN A 64 0.09 24.32 -7.46
N ASP A 65 1.20 23.88 -8.06
CA ASP A 65 1.39 22.47 -8.45
C ASP A 65 1.71 21.53 -7.26
N LEU A 66 1.79 22.06 -6.04
CA LEU A 66 1.82 21.28 -4.79
C LEU A 66 0.42 21.14 -4.18
N ALA A 67 -0.62 21.75 -4.75
CA ALA A 67 -1.99 21.55 -4.30
C ALA A 67 -2.44 20.10 -4.55
N ARG A 68 -3.17 19.50 -3.61
CA ARG A 68 -3.70 18.13 -3.72
C ARG A 68 -5.18 18.11 -3.35
N PRO A 69 -5.98 17.20 -3.94
CA PRO A 69 -7.37 17.05 -3.55
C PRO A 69 -7.47 16.60 -2.09
N VAL A 70 -8.50 17.10 -1.40
CA VAL A 70 -8.86 16.61 -0.06
C VAL A 70 -9.43 15.20 -0.18
N LEU A 71 -8.86 14.24 0.55
CA LEU A 71 -9.34 12.87 0.57
C LEU A 71 -10.15 12.58 1.85
N GLY A 72 -11.33 12.02 1.66
CA GLY A 72 -12.34 11.78 2.68
C GLY A 72 -13.43 12.86 2.70
N GLY A 73 -14.62 12.49 3.17
CA GLY A 73 -15.74 13.43 3.33
C GLY A 73 -16.51 13.75 2.04
N SER A 74 -16.16 13.14 0.91
CA SER A 74 -16.89 13.24 -0.35
C SER A 74 -17.10 11.87 -1.00
N GLN A 75 -18.10 11.77 -1.90
CA GLN A 75 -18.29 10.58 -2.74
C GLN A 75 -17.25 10.48 -3.86
N GLU A 76 -16.69 11.62 -4.27
CA GLU A 76 -15.67 11.67 -5.32
C GLU A 76 -14.35 11.07 -4.82
N TYR A 77 -13.90 11.48 -3.64
CA TYR A 77 -12.67 11.01 -2.97
C TYR A 77 -12.98 10.46 -1.58
N PRO A 78 -13.61 9.27 -1.46
CA PRO A 78 -13.80 8.64 -0.16
C PRO A 78 -12.46 8.15 0.38
N TYR A 79 -12.25 8.26 1.69
CA TYR A 79 -11.01 7.84 2.32
C TYR A 79 -11.16 7.65 3.83
N PRO A 80 -10.33 6.80 4.47
CA PRO A 80 -10.20 6.73 5.92
C PRO A 80 -9.90 8.11 6.54
N ARG A 81 -10.20 8.26 7.83
CA ARG A 81 -9.81 9.44 8.61
C ARG A 81 -8.41 9.28 9.17
N ARG A 82 -7.72 10.40 9.35
CA ARG A 82 -6.42 10.47 10.03
C ARG A 82 -6.54 11.20 11.37
N THR A 83 -5.45 11.21 12.12
CA THR A 83 -5.30 11.94 13.38
C THR A 83 -5.38 13.45 13.14
N LYS A 84 -6.33 14.12 13.81
CA LYS A 84 -6.48 15.58 13.77
C LYS A 84 -5.30 16.26 14.45
N THR A 85 -4.84 17.34 13.83
CA THR A 85 -3.63 18.10 14.21
C THR A 85 -3.95 19.52 14.65
N GLY A 86 -5.07 20.08 14.18
CA GLY A 86 -5.56 21.39 14.61
C GLY A 86 -4.79 22.57 14.03
N ARG A 87 -3.90 22.39 13.04
CA ARG A 87 -3.28 23.55 12.36
C ARG A 87 -4.36 24.30 11.57
N PRO A 88 -4.20 25.61 11.37
CA PRO A 88 -5.15 26.41 10.62
C PRO A 88 -5.26 25.94 9.17
N ALA A 89 -6.27 26.45 8.46
CA ALA A 89 -6.36 26.23 7.01
C ALA A 89 -5.23 26.97 6.27
N ALA A 90 -4.86 26.45 5.10
CA ALA A 90 -3.97 27.13 4.17
C ALA A 90 -4.57 28.46 3.71
N LYS A 91 -3.72 29.47 3.48
CA LYS A 91 -4.16 30.81 3.07
C LYS A 91 -4.79 30.82 1.67
N THR A 92 -4.28 29.97 0.79
CA THR A 92 -4.67 29.88 -0.63
C THR A 92 -5.81 28.90 -0.89
N ASP A 93 -6.02 27.90 -0.02
CA ASP A 93 -7.13 26.95 -0.11
C ASP A 93 -7.66 26.61 1.29
N PRO A 94 -8.78 27.22 1.72
CA PRO A 94 -9.36 27.01 3.04
C PRO A 94 -9.77 25.57 3.34
N ARG A 95 -9.85 24.69 2.33
CA ARG A 95 -10.15 23.26 2.51
C ARG A 95 -8.92 22.45 2.88
N SER A 96 -7.73 22.95 2.54
CA SER A 96 -6.45 22.35 2.87
C SER A 96 -5.99 22.83 4.24
N GLU A 97 -5.45 21.94 5.06
CA GLU A 97 -4.77 22.31 6.30
C GLU A 97 -3.39 22.90 5.95
N SER A 98 -2.96 23.93 6.68
CA SER A 98 -1.66 24.54 6.48
C SER A 98 -0.55 23.51 6.69
N ARG A 99 0.47 23.59 5.85
CA ARG A 99 1.62 22.70 5.92
C ARG A 99 2.33 22.87 7.26
N ALA A 100 2.69 21.76 7.92
CA ALA A 100 3.57 21.82 9.09
C ALA A 100 4.99 22.15 8.64
N PRO A 101 5.70 23.08 9.28
CA PRO A 101 7.13 23.28 9.05
C PRO A 101 7.87 21.94 9.13
N LEU A 102 8.85 21.76 8.26
CA LEU A 102 9.51 20.47 8.10
C LEU A 102 10.42 20.09 9.28
N ASP A 103 10.89 21.10 10.02
CA ASP A 103 11.64 20.99 11.27
C ASP A 103 10.74 20.74 12.49
N GLU A 104 9.42 20.78 12.31
CA GLU A 104 8.43 20.46 13.33
C GLU A 104 7.78 19.08 13.08
N GLU A 105 7.52 18.35 14.18
CA GLU A 105 6.76 17.11 14.12
C GLU A 105 5.27 17.39 13.94
N ILE A 106 4.64 16.67 13.01
CA ILE A 106 3.18 16.65 12.92
C ILE A 106 2.61 16.08 14.22
N TYR A 107 1.68 16.81 14.84
CA TYR A 107 1.02 16.38 16.06
C TYR A 107 0.48 14.94 15.97
N VAL A 108 0.81 14.17 16.99
CA VAL A 108 0.14 12.94 17.41
C VAL A 108 0.02 12.96 18.93
N PRO A 109 -1.00 12.30 19.52
CA PRO A 109 -1.12 12.16 20.97
C PRO A 109 0.21 11.74 21.61
N CYS A 110 0.60 12.39 22.71
CA CYS A 110 1.95 12.25 23.25
C CYS A 110 2.34 10.79 23.58
N ASP A 111 1.36 9.97 24.01
CA ASP A 111 1.52 8.55 24.31
C ASP A 111 1.86 7.68 23.07
N GLU A 112 1.58 8.18 21.87
CA GLU A 112 1.84 7.49 20.59
C GLU A 112 3.19 7.87 19.99
N ARG A 113 3.85 8.90 20.53
CA ARG A 113 5.20 9.26 20.11
C ARG A 113 6.20 8.21 20.55
N VAL A 114 7.02 7.78 19.60
CA VAL A 114 8.15 6.89 19.86
C VAL A 114 9.42 7.63 19.49
N GLY A 115 10.44 7.56 20.35
CA GLY A 115 11.77 7.98 19.94
C GLY A 115 12.26 7.12 18.78
N PHE A 116 12.88 7.74 17.78
CA PHE A 116 13.57 7.02 16.71
C PHE A 116 14.94 6.58 17.23
N ALA A 117 15.21 5.28 17.22
CA ALA A 117 16.59 4.80 17.32
C ALA A 117 17.25 5.05 15.96
N SER A 118 18.37 5.77 15.94
CA SER A 118 19.11 6.01 14.71
C SER A 118 19.67 4.68 14.17
N ILE A 119 19.31 4.35 12.92
CA ILE A 119 19.82 3.16 12.22
C ILE A 119 20.77 3.65 11.12
N PRO A 120 22.01 3.14 11.01
CA PRO A 120 22.88 3.43 9.88
C PRO A 120 22.20 3.03 8.55
N ALA A 121 22.25 3.87 7.52
CA ALA A 121 21.72 3.50 6.20
C ALA A 121 22.63 2.46 5.55
N PRO A 122 22.09 1.38 4.94
CA PRO A 122 22.90 0.37 4.28
C PRO A 122 23.64 0.95 3.07
N THR A 123 24.89 0.54 2.91
CA THR A 123 25.63 0.71 1.66
C THR A 123 25.10 -0.33 0.68
N LEU A 124 24.51 0.11 -0.43
CA LEU A 124 24.20 -0.80 -1.52
C LEU A 124 25.52 -1.24 -2.17
N PRO A 125 25.67 -2.51 -2.59
CA PRO A 125 26.77 -2.85 -3.49
C PRO A 125 26.73 -1.91 -4.72
N PRO A 126 27.85 -1.66 -5.41
CA PRO A 126 27.85 -0.88 -6.65
C PRO A 126 26.95 -1.56 -7.70
N LEU A 127 25.67 -1.26 -7.67
CA LEU A 127 24.74 -1.49 -8.76
C LEU A 127 25.14 -0.44 -9.79
N GLY A 128 25.81 -0.82 -10.88
CA GLY A 128 26.29 0.15 -11.88
C GLY A 128 25.22 1.21 -12.17
N GLY A 129 25.50 2.47 -11.83
CA GLY A 129 24.47 3.51 -11.74
C GLY A 129 24.87 4.73 -10.89
N HIS A 130 23.93 5.66 -10.71
CA HIS A 130 24.16 7.03 -10.20
C HIS A 130 24.30 7.18 -8.68
N PHE A 131 23.93 6.19 -7.86
CA PHE A 131 23.90 6.29 -6.38
C PHE A 131 24.80 5.23 -5.73
N ARG A 132 25.58 5.63 -4.71
CA ARG A 132 26.53 4.75 -4.01
C ARG A 132 25.99 4.17 -2.69
N SER A 133 24.87 4.71 -2.19
CA SER A 133 24.21 4.25 -0.97
C SER A 133 22.74 4.66 -0.93
N LEU A 134 21.93 4.01 -0.07
CA LEU A 134 20.57 4.52 0.21
C LEU A 134 20.58 5.92 0.83
N ALA A 135 21.67 6.30 1.50
CA ALA A 135 21.82 7.67 2.01
C ALA A 135 21.86 8.69 0.87
N ASP A 136 22.49 8.39 -0.27
CA ASP A 136 22.48 9.28 -1.43
C ASP A 136 21.07 9.46 -1.98
N VAL A 137 20.27 8.40 -1.97
CA VAL A 137 18.84 8.46 -2.35
C VAL A 137 18.05 9.32 -1.38
N TYR A 138 18.27 9.19 -0.06
CA TYR A 138 17.58 10.01 0.94
C TYR A 138 17.89 11.50 0.85
N ARG A 139 19.13 11.87 0.48
CA ARG A 139 19.51 13.28 0.27
C ARG A 139 18.77 13.93 -0.90
N LEU A 140 18.31 13.14 -1.88
CA LEU A 140 17.47 13.66 -2.97
C LEU A 140 16.18 14.27 -2.45
N PHE A 141 15.70 13.86 -1.28
CA PHE A 141 14.45 14.35 -0.68
C PHE A 141 14.71 15.44 0.37
N GLY A 142 15.91 16.01 0.41
CA GLY A 142 16.30 17.06 1.36
C GLY A 142 16.30 16.60 2.82
N LEU A 143 16.25 15.29 3.11
CA LEU A 143 16.07 14.80 4.48
C LEU A 143 17.23 15.19 5.42
N ASP A 144 18.43 15.36 4.87
CA ASP A 144 19.57 15.93 5.58
C ASP A 144 19.38 17.42 5.87
N ASP A 145 18.91 18.19 4.89
CA ASP A 145 18.54 19.60 5.07
C ASP A 145 17.50 19.76 6.18
N LEU A 146 16.56 18.82 6.29
CA LEU A 146 15.50 18.86 7.31
C LEU A 146 15.96 18.38 8.69
N GLY A 147 17.19 17.88 8.84
CA GLY A 147 17.63 17.21 10.06
C GLY A 147 16.92 15.88 10.32
N ARG A 148 16.16 15.38 9.33
CA ARG A 148 15.27 14.21 9.41
C ARG A 148 15.84 12.94 8.82
N LEU A 149 17.09 12.99 8.39
CA LEU A 149 17.79 11.83 7.84
C LEU A 149 17.85 10.67 8.85
N PRO A 150 18.10 10.88 10.17
CA PRO A 150 18.02 9.80 11.17
C PRO A 150 16.63 9.16 11.27
N GLU A 151 15.57 9.96 11.25
CA GLU A 151 14.17 9.57 11.35
C GLU A 151 13.75 8.80 10.12
N ALA A 152 14.05 9.33 8.92
CA ALA A 152 13.81 8.64 7.66
C ALA A 152 14.57 7.30 7.60
N LYS A 153 15.83 7.26 8.05
CA LYS A 153 16.57 6.00 8.17
C LYS A 153 15.91 5.03 9.13
N ALA A 154 15.42 5.49 10.28
CA ALA A 154 14.76 4.66 11.27
C ALA A 154 13.41 4.11 10.78
N VAL A 155 12.66 4.93 10.04
CA VAL A 155 11.41 4.56 9.39
C VAL A 155 11.64 3.52 8.30
N ILE A 156 12.61 3.77 7.40
CA ILE A 156 12.76 2.98 6.18
C ILE A 156 13.57 1.70 6.42
N ASN A 157 14.56 1.72 7.32
CA ASN A 157 15.49 0.59 7.50
C ASN A 157 15.14 -0.36 8.65
N SER A 158 13.97 -0.21 9.30
CA SER A 158 13.33 -1.13 10.26
C SER A 158 14.22 -2.21 10.93
N GLY A 159 15.31 -1.79 11.59
CA GLY A 159 16.20 -2.66 12.37
C GLY A 159 16.99 -3.72 11.58
N ALA A 160 17.16 -3.59 10.27
CA ALA A 160 17.89 -4.57 9.48
C ALA A 160 19.39 -4.63 9.87
N PRO A 161 19.95 -5.83 10.15
CA PRO A 161 21.37 -5.98 10.40
C PRO A 161 22.20 -5.69 9.13
N PHE A 162 23.38 -5.11 9.34
CA PHE A 162 24.29 -4.60 8.31
C PHE A 162 25.33 -5.67 7.90
N PRO A 163 25.79 -5.74 6.63
CA PRO A 163 25.32 -5.05 5.43
C PRO A 163 24.15 -5.75 4.72
N VAL A 164 23.22 -4.95 4.16
CA VAL A 164 22.03 -5.45 3.45
C VAL A 164 22.31 -5.50 1.95
N VAL A 165 22.76 -6.65 1.45
CA VAL A 165 22.54 -6.99 0.04
C VAL A 165 21.07 -7.43 -0.08
N PRO A 166 20.24 -6.85 -0.97
CA PRO A 166 18.87 -7.31 -1.14
C PRO A 166 18.84 -8.82 -1.36
N GLN A 167 18.03 -9.54 -0.59
CA GLN A 167 18.03 -11.02 -0.60
C GLN A 167 17.82 -11.62 -2.00
N VAL A 168 17.04 -10.93 -2.84
CA VAL A 168 16.78 -11.34 -4.23
C VAL A 168 18.04 -11.38 -5.11
N ILE A 169 19.08 -10.61 -4.78
CA ILE A 169 20.37 -10.61 -5.50
C ILE A 169 21.53 -11.17 -4.68
N SER A 170 21.29 -11.63 -3.44
CA SER A 170 22.38 -12.02 -2.53
C SER A 170 23.06 -13.33 -2.93
N VAL A 171 22.33 -14.23 -3.60
CA VAL A 171 22.87 -15.50 -4.12
C VAL A 171 23.26 -15.37 -5.58
N ASN A 172 22.41 -14.73 -6.39
CA ASN A 172 22.67 -14.52 -7.81
C ASN A 172 22.14 -13.14 -8.27
N PRO A 173 23.00 -12.26 -8.81
CA PRO A 173 22.64 -10.88 -9.15
C PRO A 173 21.72 -10.73 -10.38
N THR A 174 21.51 -11.79 -11.16
CA THR A 174 20.71 -11.74 -12.40
C THR A 174 19.44 -12.60 -12.33
N HIS A 175 19.27 -13.45 -11.31
CA HIS A 175 18.10 -14.34 -11.19
C HIS A 175 16.75 -13.61 -11.13
N TRP A 176 16.71 -12.36 -10.66
CA TRP A 176 15.51 -11.54 -10.69
C TRP A 176 14.96 -11.31 -12.12
N ARG A 177 15.79 -11.49 -13.16
CA ARG A 177 15.39 -11.38 -14.57
C ARG A 177 14.66 -12.61 -15.09
N LYS A 178 14.71 -13.75 -14.39
CA LYS A 178 14.12 -15.00 -14.86
C LYS A 178 12.60 -14.99 -14.77
N ASP A 179 11.93 -15.69 -15.68
CA ASP A 179 10.47 -15.80 -15.70
C ASP A 179 9.92 -16.51 -14.44
N GLU A 180 10.66 -17.51 -13.93
CA GLU A 180 10.28 -18.20 -12.69
C GLU A 180 10.27 -17.27 -11.49
N GLU A 181 11.28 -16.41 -11.35
CA GLU A 181 11.37 -15.47 -10.21
C GLU A 181 10.32 -14.36 -10.33
N PHE A 182 10.07 -13.86 -11.55
CA PHE A 182 9.01 -12.90 -11.83
C PHE A 182 7.63 -13.44 -11.41
N ALA A 183 7.28 -14.67 -11.80
CA ALA A 183 6.02 -15.28 -11.40
C ALA A 183 5.98 -15.67 -9.91
N ARG A 184 7.08 -16.20 -9.35
CA ARG A 184 7.16 -16.58 -7.93
C ARG A 184 6.91 -15.41 -7.00
N GLN A 185 7.36 -14.20 -7.34
CA GLN A 185 7.12 -13.01 -6.52
C GLN A 185 5.64 -12.63 -6.40
N MET A 186 4.78 -13.03 -7.34
CA MET A 186 3.34 -12.79 -7.27
C MET A 186 2.63 -13.63 -6.19
N ILE A 187 3.30 -14.65 -5.63
CA ILE A 187 2.79 -15.49 -4.54
C ILE A 187 3.67 -15.49 -3.29
N ALA A 188 4.94 -15.05 -3.41
CA ALA A 188 5.92 -15.10 -2.33
C ALA A 188 6.91 -13.92 -2.36
N GLY A 189 6.55 -12.82 -3.00
CA GLY A 189 7.30 -11.56 -3.06
C GLY A 189 6.67 -10.49 -2.17
N ALA A 190 6.85 -9.23 -2.56
CA ALA A 190 6.37 -8.07 -1.79
C ALA A 190 4.85 -7.87 -1.87
N ASN A 191 4.19 -8.29 -2.95
CA ASN A 191 2.75 -8.13 -3.16
C ASN A 191 2.04 -9.46 -3.52
N PRO A 192 1.99 -10.44 -2.59
CA PRO A 192 1.45 -11.78 -2.88
C PRO A 192 -0.08 -11.86 -2.88
N VAL A 193 -0.78 -10.72 -2.92
CA VAL A 193 -2.23 -10.63 -2.70
C VAL A 193 -3.02 -10.14 -3.92
N CYS A 194 -2.37 -9.75 -5.02
CA CYS A 194 -3.07 -9.29 -6.23
C CYS A 194 -3.44 -10.42 -7.20
N ILE A 195 -2.75 -11.57 -7.14
CA ILE A 195 -3.01 -12.71 -8.03
C ILE A 195 -4.41 -13.31 -7.81
N LYS A 196 -5.12 -13.53 -8.92
CA LYS A 196 -6.50 -14.08 -8.98
C LYS A 196 -6.55 -15.27 -9.92
N ARG A 197 -7.46 -16.21 -9.65
CA ARG A 197 -7.76 -17.31 -10.58
C ARG A 197 -8.59 -16.79 -11.74
N VAL A 198 -8.25 -17.22 -12.95
CA VAL A 198 -9.06 -16.95 -14.14
C VAL A 198 -10.27 -17.87 -14.13
N THR A 199 -11.47 -17.28 -14.25
CA THR A 199 -12.75 -18.01 -14.29
C THR A 199 -13.46 -17.87 -15.63
N LYS A 200 -13.08 -16.89 -16.45
CA LYS A 200 -13.60 -16.64 -17.79
C LYS A 200 -12.46 -16.18 -18.69
N PHE A 201 -12.50 -16.59 -19.95
CA PHE A 201 -11.54 -16.18 -20.98
C PHE A 201 -12.30 -15.92 -22.30
N PRO A 202 -12.02 -14.83 -23.04
CA PRO A 202 -11.00 -13.80 -22.79
C PRO A 202 -11.25 -13.00 -21.51
N LEU A 203 -10.21 -12.32 -21.00
CA LEU A 203 -10.33 -11.43 -19.84
C LEU A 203 -11.13 -10.19 -20.26
N ALA A 204 -12.08 -9.79 -19.40
CA ALA A 204 -12.92 -8.62 -19.63
C ALA A 204 -12.59 -7.51 -18.63
N SER A 205 -12.83 -6.26 -19.03
CA SER A 205 -12.73 -5.09 -18.15
C SER A 205 -14.09 -4.77 -17.53
N GLU A 206 -14.06 -4.29 -16.29
CA GLU A 206 -15.23 -3.77 -15.56
C GLU A 206 -15.35 -2.24 -15.67
N LEU A 207 -14.48 -1.59 -16.47
CA LEU A 207 -14.58 -0.16 -16.74
C LEU A 207 -15.87 0.17 -17.50
N ASP A 208 -16.41 1.36 -17.23
CA ASP A 208 -17.60 1.86 -17.93
C ASP A 208 -17.30 2.03 -19.42
N ARG A 209 -17.87 1.16 -20.25
CA ARG A 209 -17.72 1.18 -21.71
C ARG A 209 -18.25 2.46 -22.35
N GLY A 210 -19.20 3.16 -21.72
CA GLY A 210 -19.67 4.47 -22.17
C GLY A 210 -18.61 5.57 -22.01
N VAL A 211 -17.70 5.41 -21.06
CA VAL A 211 -16.62 6.36 -20.78
C VAL A 211 -15.32 5.98 -21.49
N PHE A 212 -14.96 4.69 -21.45
CA PHE A 212 -13.66 4.19 -21.91
C PHE A 212 -13.74 3.30 -23.16
N GLY A 213 -14.91 3.04 -23.75
CA GLY A 213 -15.03 2.16 -24.91
C GLY A 213 -14.74 0.68 -24.62
N ASP A 214 -14.31 -0.07 -25.64
CA ASP A 214 -13.91 -1.47 -25.47
C ASP A 214 -12.55 -1.58 -24.76
N GLN A 215 -12.57 -2.23 -23.59
CA GLN A 215 -11.42 -2.38 -22.70
C GLN A 215 -11.08 -3.87 -22.45
N ASP A 216 -11.73 -4.77 -23.20
CA ASP A 216 -11.49 -6.21 -23.11
C ASP A 216 -10.11 -6.58 -23.63
N SER A 217 -9.52 -7.59 -22.98
CA SER A 217 -8.16 -8.02 -23.24
C SER A 217 -7.98 -8.50 -24.67
N LYS A 218 -6.82 -8.17 -25.25
CA LYS A 218 -6.37 -8.67 -26.56
C LYS A 218 -5.52 -9.94 -26.45
N ILE A 219 -5.37 -10.52 -25.24
CA ILE A 219 -4.76 -11.84 -25.06
C ILE A 219 -5.70 -12.89 -25.67
N THR A 220 -5.17 -13.73 -26.57
CA THR A 220 -5.94 -14.74 -27.31
C THR A 220 -5.43 -16.13 -26.95
N LYS A 221 -6.15 -17.16 -27.38
CA LYS A 221 -5.73 -18.57 -27.21
C LYS A 221 -4.40 -18.83 -27.92
N ASP A 222 -4.25 -18.34 -29.15
CA ASP A 222 -3.04 -18.51 -29.97
C ASP A 222 -1.79 -17.94 -29.29
N HIS A 223 -1.93 -16.83 -28.53
CA HIS A 223 -0.82 -16.26 -27.77
C HIS A 223 -0.30 -17.23 -26.69
N VAL A 224 -1.16 -18.03 -26.07
CA VAL A 224 -0.88 -18.68 -24.79
C VAL A 224 -0.82 -20.21 -24.86
N GLU A 225 -1.66 -20.86 -25.67
CA GLU A 225 -1.76 -22.32 -25.74
C GLU A 225 -0.46 -22.99 -26.21
N LYS A 226 0.35 -22.29 -27.03
CA LYS A 226 1.67 -22.74 -27.46
C LYS A 226 2.64 -23.02 -26.30
N ASN A 227 2.43 -22.36 -25.15
CA ASN A 227 3.31 -22.44 -23.98
C ASN A 227 2.69 -23.23 -22.80
N MET A 228 1.54 -23.89 -23.01
CA MET A 228 0.77 -24.60 -21.98
C MET A 228 0.96 -26.12 -22.00
N GLY A 229 2.00 -26.63 -22.67
CA GLY A 229 2.33 -28.06 -22.67
C GLY A 229 1.24 -28.94 -23.29
N GLY A 230 0.51 -28.44 -24.28
CA GLY A 230 -0.60 -29.14 -24.95
C GLY A 230 -1.96 -28.99 -24.27
N MET A 231 -2.05 -28.33 -23.12
CA MET A 231 -3.33 -28.00 -22.48
C MET A 231 -3.99 -26.80 -23.17
N THR A 232 -5.29 -26.91 -23.44
CA THR A 232 -6.08 -25.78 -23.97
C THR A 232 -6.43 -24.77 -22.88
N VAL A 233 -6.72 -23.52 -23.26
CA VAL A 233 -7.19 -22.50 -22.31
C VAL A 233 -8.45 -22.96 -21.58
N GLN A 234 -9.36 -23.64 -22.28
CA GLN A 234 -10.60 -24.12 -21.67
C GLN A 234 -10.31 -25.13 -20.55
N GLN A 235 -9.50 -26.16 -20.83
CA GLN A 235 -9.09 -27.13 -19.83
C GLN A 235 -8.40 -26.46 -18.65
N ALA A 236 -7.51 -25.50 -18.91
CA ALA A 236 -6.79 -24.82 -17.84
C ALA A 236 -7.68 -23.93 -16.96
N VAL A 237 -8.74 -23.32 -17.50
CA VAL A 237 -9.75 -22.61 -16.70
C VAL A 237 -10.57 -23.58 -15.84
N GLU A 238 -11.02 -24.68 -16.45
CA GLU A 238 -11.83 -25.72 -15.78
C GLU A 238 -11.05 -26.39 -14.62
N GLU A 239 -9.78 -26.72 -14.86
CA GLU A 239 -8.87 -27.29 -13.85
C GLU A 239 -8.32 -26.25 -12.86
N GLY A 240 -8.58 -24.96 -13.05
CA GLY A 240 -8.10 -23.90 -12.16
C GLY A 240 -6.58 -23.68 -12.21
N ARG A 241 -5.99 -23.85 -13.40
CA ARG A 241 -4.56 -23.70 -13.69
C ARG A 241 -4.17 -22.34 -14.30
N LEU A 242 -5.14 -21.50 -14.67
CA LEU A 242 -4.87 -20.14 -15.15
C LEU A 242 -5.08 -19.09 -14.06
N TYR A 243 -4.13 -18.17 -13.97
CA TYR A 243 -4.11 -17.06 -13.02
C TYR A 243 -3.82 -15.75 -13.73
N VAL A 244 -4.24 -14.64 -13.12
CA VAL A 244 -4.01 -13.30 -13.64
C VAL A 244 -3.63 -12.35 -12.50
N VAL A 245 -2.66 -11.49 -12.78
CA VAL A 245 -2.45 -10.23 -12.05
C VAL A 245 -2.91 -9.12 -12.99
N ASP A 246 -4.02 -8.48 -12.64
CA ASP A 246 -4.70 -7.51 -13.50
C ASP A 246 -4.67 -6.13 -12.85
N HIS A 247 -3.82 -5.25 -13.38
CA HIS A 247 -3.72 -3.85 -12.97
C HIS A 247 -4.44 -2.91 -13.95
N HIS A 248 -5.11 -3.45 -14.98
CA HIS A 248 -5.60 -2.64 -16.07
C HIS A 248 -6.65 -1.62 -15.62
N ASP A 249 -7.68 -2.08 -14.91
CA ASP A 249 -8.84 -1.24 -14.60
C ASP A 249 -8.54 -0.16 -13.56
N TRP A 250 -7.52 -0.32 -12.73
CA TRP A 250 -7.13 0.71 -11.76
C TRP A 250 -6.19 1.77 -12.37
N VAL A 251 -5.36 1.37 -13.36
CA VAL A 251 -4.40 2.27 -14.01
C VAL A 251 -5.00 3.01 -15.21
N MET A 252 -5.78 2.32 -16.05
CA MET A 252 -6.31 2.87 -17.31
C MET A 252 -7.00 4.23 -17.17
N PRO A 253 -7.86 4.49 -16.16
CA PRO A 253 -8.52 5.79 -15.99
C PRO A 253 -7.57 6.98 -15.74
N TYR A 254 -6.30 6.71 -15.41
CA TYR A 254 -5.29 7.72 -15.09
C TYR A 254 -4.19 7.83 -16.14
N LEU A 255 -4.08 6.88 -17.06
CA LEU A 255 -2.94 6.78 -17.98
C LEU A 255 -2.74 8.03 -18.81
N LYS A 256 -3.81 8.63 -19.34
CA LYS A 256 -3.71 9.85 -20.14
C LYS A 256 -3.14 11.00 -19.30
N ARG A 257 -3.68 11.23 -18.11
CA ARG A 257 -3.25 12.27 -17.17
C ARG A 257 -1.80 12.09 -16.70
N ILE A 258 -1.34 10.85 -16.56
CA ILE A 258 0.03 10.51 -16.17
C ILE A 258 0.99 10.70 -17.36
N ASN A 259 0.66 10.11 -18.52
CA ASN A 259 1.52 10.12 -19.70
C ASN A 259 1.61 11.49 -20.36
N GLU A 260 0.59 12.34 -20.20
CA GLU A 260 0.52 13.70 -20.75
C GLU A 260 0.74 14.77 -19.67
N LEU A 261 1.29 14.40 -18.51
CA LEU A 261 1.56 15.35 -17.43
C LEU A 261 2.43 16.51 -17.96
N PRO A 262 2.00 17.78 -17.80
CA PRO A 262 2.75 18.90 -18.36
C PRO A 262 4.13 19.06 -17.73
N ALA A 263 5.14 19.39 -18.53
CA ALA A 263 6.50 19.66 -18.05
C ALA A 263 6.55 20.81 -17.02
N SER A 264 5.59 21.73 -17.03
CA SER A 264 5.45 22.79 -16.03
C SER A 264 5.06 22.29 -14.64
N GLU A 265 4.50 21.08 -14.54
CA GLU A 265 4.16 20.41 -13.29
C GLU A 265 5.20 19.36 -12.87
N GLU A 266 6.03 18.89 -13.80
CA GLU A 266 7.21 18.03 -13.56
C GLU A 266 8.42 18.84 -13.11
N LYS A 267 8.26 19.53 -11.96
CA LYS A 267 9.33 20.30 -11.31
C LYS A 267 10.01 19.48 -10.21
N ALA A 268 11.22 19.91 -9.85
CA ALA A 268 12.08 19.28 -8.83
C ALA A 268 12.53 17.87 -9.27
N GLU A 269 12.43 16.87 -8.40
CA GLU A 269 12.96 15.52 -8.64
C GLU A 269 12.04 14.64 -9.52
N VAL A 270 11.00 15.20 -10.12
CA VAL A 270 10.02 14.48 -10.96
C VAL A 270 10.53 14.42 -12.39
N SER A 271 10.70 13.21 -12.93
CA SER A 271 11.05 12.98 -14.33
C SER A 271 9.83 12.69 -15.21
N GLN A 272 9.98 12.85 -16.53
CA GLN A 272 9.01 12.38 -17.51
C GLN A 272 8.78 10.87 -17.41
N ARG A 273 7.52 10.45 -17.50
CA ARG A 273 7.14 9.03 -17.41
C ARG A 273 6.20 8.65 -18.53
N LYS A 274 6.32 7.40 -18.96
CA LYS A 274 5.37 6.72 -19.85
C LYS A 274 5.07 5.37 -19.23
N VAL A 275 3.80 5.07 -19.07
CA VAL A 275 3.31 3.84 -18.43
C VAL A 275 2.16 3.26 -19.25
N TYR A 276 1.98 1.96 -19.11
CA TYR A 276 0.88 1.18 -19.67
C TYR A 276 0.10 0.52 -18.53
N ALA A 277 -1.19 0.28 -18.76
CA ALA A 277 -2.00 -0.60 -17.95
C ALA A 277 -1.60 -2.04 -18.27
N ALA A 278 -1.11 -2.77 -17.27
CA ALA A 278 -0.60 -4.13 -17.47
C ALA A 278 -1.61 -5.21 -17.02
N ARG A 279 -1.76 -6.26 -17.83
CA ARG A 279 -2.31 -7.56 -17.40
C ARG A 279 -1.27 -8.64 -17.58
N THR A 280 -1.02 -9.45 -16.56
CA THR A 280 -0.11 -10.59 -16.65
C THR A 280 -0.89 -11.89 -16.46
N LEU A 281 -0.88 -12.74 -17.49
CA LEU A 281 -1.50 -14.06 -17.45
C LEU A 281 -0.45 -15.11 -17.08
N LEU A 282 -0.79 -16.01 -16.16
CA LEU A 282 0.10 -17.04 -15.64
C LEU A 282 -0.55 -18.43 -15.72
N PHE A 283 0.29 -19.44 -15.86
CA PHE A 283 -0.07 -20.85 -15.89
C PHE A 283 0.58 -21.60 -14.74
N LEU A 284 -0.21 -22.42 -14.05
CA LEU A 284 0.27 -23.37 -13.07
C LEU A 284 0.55 -24.70 -13.76
N ASP A 285 1.83 -25.05 -13.85
CA ASP A 285 2.27 -26.24 -14.55
C ASP A 285 1.87 -27.55 -13.84
N GLY A 286 1.94 -28.66 -14.58
CA GLY A 286 1.53 -30.02 -14.16
C GLY A 286 2.22 -30.60 -12.91
N GLU A 287 1.73 -31.76 -12.45
CA GLU A 287 1.84 -32.34 -11.09
C GLU A 287 3.23 -32.39 -10.43
N ASP A 288 4.33 -32.34 -11.19
CA ASP A 288 5.69 -32.52 -10.67
C ASP A 288 6.40 -31.21 -10.25
N SER A 289 6.07 -30.06 -10.86
CA SER A 289 6.82 -28.81 -10.61
C SER A 289 6.10 -27.85 -9.67
N SER A 290 4.76 -27.84 -9.66
CA SER A 290 3.96 -26.82 -8.95
C SER A 290 4.42 -25.38 -9.22
N MET A 291 5.04 -25.13 -10.38
CA MET A 291 5.61 -23.84 -10.73
C MET A 291 4.61 -22.96 -11.48
N LEU A 292 4.59 -21.69 -11.12
CA LEU A 292 3.83 -20.66 -11.82
C LEU A 292 4.71 -20.06 -12.92
N ARG A 293 4.19 -20.00 -14.15
CA ARG A 293 4.91 -19.52 -15.33
C ARG A 293 4.15 -18.36 -15.98
N PRO A 294 4.80 -17.25 -16.36
CA PRO A 294 4.12 -16.20 -17.12
C PRO A 294 3.86 -16.69 -18.56
N LEU A 295 2.64 -16.50 -19.07
CA LEU A 295 2.28 -16.83 -20.46
C LEU A 295 2.25 -15.60 -21.37
N ALA A 296 1.75 -14.49 -20.86
CA ALA A 296 1.59 -13.26 -21.62
C ALA A 296 1.54 -12.04 -20.71
N ILE A 297 2.00 -10.91 -21.23
CA ILE A 297 1.80 -9.58 -20.66
C ILE A 297 1.13 -8.73 -21.72
N GLU A 298 -0.07 -8.25 -21.42
CA GLU A 298 -0.75 -7.22 -22.20
C GLU A 298 -0.39 -5.85 -21.64
N LEU A 299 0.08 -4.96 -22.51
CA LEU A 299 0.32 -3.55 -22.19
C LEU A 299 -0.67 -2.70 -22.98
N SER A 300 -1.56 -2.03 -22.26
CA SER A 300 -2.64 -1.22 -22.80
C SER A 300 -2.39 0.28 -22.58
N SER A 301 -2.70 1.08 -23.59
CA SER A 301 -2.76 2.55 -23.51
C SER A 301 -4.13 3.05 -23.96
N PRO A 302 -4.57 4.23 -23.49
CA PRO A 302 -5.78 4.86 -24.01
C PRO A 302 -5.62 5.09 -25.52
N HIS A 303 -6.72 5.01 -26.27
CA HIS A 303 -6.68 5.33 -27.69
C HIS A 303 -6.23 6.78 -27.91
N PRO A 304 -5.28 7.05 -28.84
CA PRO A 304 -4.61 8.35 -28.95
C PRO A 304 -5.56 9.51 -29.29
N GLU A 305 -6.64 9.24 -30.02
CA GLU A 305 -7.62 10.27 -30.37
C GLU A 305 -8.60 10.58 -29.22
N LYS A 306 -9.26 9.55 -28.66
CA LYS A 306 -10.32 9.68 -27.66
C LYS A 306 -10.41 8.42 -26.82
N GLU A 307 -10.51 8.56 -25.49
CA GLU A 307 -10.58 7.43 -24.56
C GLU A 307 -11.82 6.54 -24.79
N GLN A 308 -12.91 7.11 -25.30
CA GLN A 308 -14.15 6.38 -25.62
C GLN A 308 -13.99 5.35 -26.76
N LEU A 309 -12.88 5.38 -27.50
CA LEU A 309 -12.61 4.44 -28.58
C LEU A 309 -12.00 3.12 -28.08
N GLY A 310 -11.75 2.97 -26.77
CA GLY A 310 -11.18 1.76 -26.20
C GLY A 310 -9.68 1.87 -25.91
N ALA A 311 -9.09 0.74 -25.55
CA ALA A 311 -7.65 0.60 -25.39
C ALA A 311 -6.97 0.20 -26.70
N VAL A 312 -5.75 0.70 -26.90
CA VAL A 312 -4.78 0.14 -27.84
C VAL A 312 -3.84 -0.73 -27.02
N SER A 313 -3.84 -2.03 -27.27
CA SER A 313 -3.07 -3.01 -26.50
C SER A 313 -2.07 -3.75 -27.37
N THR A 314 -0.89 -4.02 -26.82
CA THR A 314 0.09 -4.95 -27.39
C THR A 314 0.30 -6.12 -26.43
N VAL A 315 0.27 -7.35 -26.94
CA VAL A 315 0.50 -8.57 -26.17
C VAL A 315 1.93 -9.05 -26.41
N TYR A 316 2.66 -9.28 -25.33
CA TYR A 316 4.00 -9.84 -25.32
C TYR A 316 3.95 -11.24 -24.72
N THR A 317 4.67 -12.19 -25.31
CA THR A 317 4.81 -13.56 -24.80
C THR A 317 6.29 -13.86 -24.51
N PRO A 318 6.60 -14.82 -23.63
CA PRO A 318 7.95 -15.34 -23.49
C PRO A 318 8.55 -15.80 -24.83
N PRO A 319 9.88 -15.78 -24.99
CA PRO A 319 10.55 -16.29 -26.19
C PRO A 319 10.27 -17.78 -26.46
N ASP A 320 10.04 -18.15 -27.72
CA ASP A 320 9.75 -19.53 -28.12
C ASP A 320 10.94 -20.49 -27.91
N SER A 321 12.16 -19.95 -27.75
CA SER A 321 13.39 -20.72 -27.52
C SER A 321 13.45 -21.38 -26.14
N GLY A 322 12.57 -21.02 -25.20
CA GLY A 322 12.60 -21.50 -23.82
C GLY A 322 13.76 -20.97 -22.95
N ASP A 323 14.77 -20.35 -23.56
CA ASP A 323 15.75 -19.50 -22.90
C ASP A 323 15.17 -18.08 -22.74
N ASP A 324 15.23 -17.53 -21.52
CA ASP A 324 14.84 -16.14 -21.20
C ASP A 324 15.60 -15.09 -22.03
N GLY A 325 16.65 -15.51 -22.76
CA GLY A 325 17.39 -14.67 -23.71
C GLY A 325 18.14 -13.55 -22.99
N ILE A 326 18.46 -13.77 -21.71
CA ILE A 326 19.10 -12.79 -20.83
C ILE A 326 20.51 -12.53 -21.36
N THR A 327 20.64 -11.45 -22.12
CA THR A 327 21.93 -10.96 -22.59
C THR A 327 22.49 -9.92 -21.63
N ALA A 328 23.81 -9.96 -21.43
CA ALA A 328 24.49 -8.95 -20.63
C ALA A 328 24.42 -7.59 -21.34
N GLY A 329 23.85 -6.59 -20.68
CA GLY A 329 23.82 -5.21 -21.16
C GLY A 329 22.68 -4.82 -22.10
N ARG A 330 21.70 -5.71 -22.38
CA ARG A 330 20.47 -5.36 -23.11
C ARG A 330 19.24 -6.04 -22.50
N PHE A 331 18.11 -5.34 -22.57
CA PHE A 331 16.79 -5.87 -22.22
C PHE A 331 16.06 -6.27 -23.50
N SER A 332 15.48 -7.48 -23.52
CA SER A 332 14.55 -7.89 -24.58
C SER A 332 13.20 -7.17 -24.45
N THR A 333 12.36 -7.23 -25.50
CA THR A 333 10.99 -6.69 -25.45
C THR A 333 10.14 -7.37 -24.37
N TRP A 334 10.33 -8.68 -24.17
CA TRP A 334 9.68 -9.43 -23.10
C TRP A 334 10.12 -8.94 -21.71
N GLU A 335 11.42 -8.71 -21.51
CA GLU A 335 11.91 -8.18 -20.23
C GLU A 335 11.39 -6.77 -19.97
N LEU A 336 11.28 -5.91 -20.99
CA LEU A 336 10.66 -4.60 -20.84
C LEU A 336 9.17 -4.70 -20.48
N ALA A 337 8.44 -5.68 -21.05
CA ALA A 337 7.05 -5.93 -20.65
C ALA A 337 6.94 -6.34 -19.18
N LYS A 338 7.84 -7.19 -18.68
CA LYS A 338 7.95 -7.52 -17.25
C LYS A 338 8.24 -6.29 -16.39
N VAL A 339 9.12 -5.39 -16.84
CA VAL A 339 9.41 -4.13 -16.10
C VAL A 339 8.14 -3.28 -15.96
N TYR A 340 7.35 -3.11 -17.03
CA TYR A 340 6.08 -2.36 -16.94
C TYR A 340 5.05 -3.05 -16.03
N ALA A 341 4.94 -4.38 -16.11
CA ALA A 341 4.07 -5.15 -15.22
C ALA A 341 4.48 -4.98 -13.74
N SER A 342 5.78 -5.12 -13.45
CA SER A 342 6.32 -4.91 -12.10
C SER A 342 6.14 -3.47 -11.60
N ALA A 343 6.21 -2.47 -12.47
CA ALA A 343 5.96 -1.07 -12.10
C ALA A 343 4.49 -0.85 -11.69
N ASN A 344 3.54 -1.47 -12.41
CA ASN A 344 2.12 -1.47 -12.05
C ASN A 344 1.90 -2.13 -10.69
N ASP A 345 2.47 -3.32 -10.48
CA ASP A 345 2.37 -4.07 -9.23
C ASP A 345 2.98 -3.30 -8.05
N ALA A 346 4.15 -2.69 -8.24
CA ALA A 346 4.81 -1.90 -7.20
C ALA A 346 3.96 -0.69 -6.77
N ALA A 347 3.30 -0.01 -7.72
CA ALA A 347 2.42 1.12 -7.39
C ALA A 347 1.15 0.66 -6.65
N GLU A 348 0.48 -0.39 -7.11
CA GLU A 348 -0.69 -0.92 -6.40
C GLU A 348 -0.30 -1.44 -5.01
N ASN A 349 0.83 -2.14 -4.90
CA ASN A 349 1.37 -2.57 -3.63
C ASN A 349 1.56 -1.38 -2.68
N ASN A 350 2.25 -0.32 -3.12
CA ASN A 350 2.54 0.81 -2.25
C ASN A 350 1.28 1.55 -1.81
N PHE A 351 0.39 1.91 -2.74
CA PHE A 351 -0.73 2.81 -2.46
C PHE A 351 -2.01 2.12 -2.00
N VAL A 352 -2.18 0.83 -2.30
CA VAL A 352 -3.38 0.05 -1.98
C VAL A 352 -3.08 -1.02 -0.93
N THR A 353 -2.25 -2.02 -1.27
CA THR A 353 -1.98 -3.16 -0.38
C THR A 353 -1.27 -2.75 0.91
N HIS A 354 -0.28 -1.88 0.80
CA HIS A 354 0.53 -1.43 1.92
C HIS A 354 -0.12 -0.21 2.58
N TRP A 355 -0.12 0.95 1.93
CA TRP A 355 -0.57 2.18 2.56
C TRP A 355 -2.06 2.15 2.94
N LEU A 356 -2.97 1.90 2.00
CA LEU A 356 -4.41 1.98 2.29
C LEU A 356 -4.87 0.85 3.21
N ASN A 357 -4.55 -0.40 2.87
CA ASN A 357 -5.06 -1.59 3.58
C ASN A 357 -4.36 -1.87 4.92
N THR A 358 -3.25 -1.17 5.24
CA THR A 358 -2.62 -1.26 6.56
C THR A 358 -2.53 0.10 7.26
N HIS A 359 -1.77 1.06 6.75
CA HIS A 359 -1.54 2.33 7.43
C HIS A 359 -2.81 3.16 7.59
N ALA A 360 -3.45 3.54 6.48
CA ALA A 360 -4.57 4.48 6.49
C ALA A 360 -5.84 3.88 7.09
N SER A 361 -6.12 2.59 6.84
CA SER A 361 -7.32 1.92 7.37
C SER A 361 -7.22 1.56 8.86
N MET A 362 -6.00 1.34 9.39
CA MET A 362 -5.82 1.11 10.83
C MET A 362 -5.91 2.39 11.66
N GLU A 363 -5.53 3.54 11.11
CA GLU A 363 -5.50 4.82 11.85
C GLU A 363 -6.85 5.17 12.53
N PRO A 364 -8.02 5.09 11.84
CA PRO A 364 -9.32 5.27 12.49
C PRO A 364 -9.61 4.30 13.64
N ILE A 365 -9.13 3.05 13.56
CA ILE A 365 -9.32 2.02 14.58
C ILE A 365 -8.52 2.37 15.83
N VAL A 366 -7.27 2.84 15.66
CA VAL A 366 -6.44 3.32 16.78
C VAL A 366 -7.10 4.51 17.48
N ILE A 367 -7.58 5.49 16.70
CA ILE A 367 -8.26 6.67 17.24
C ILE A 367 -9.54 6.24 17.99
N ALA A 368 -10.37 5.37 17.40
CA ALA A 368 -11.61 4.90 18.02
C ALA A 368 -11.35 4.15 19.33
N ALA A 369 -10.36 3.25 19.35
CA ALA A 369 -10.04 2.46 20.53
C ALA A 369 -9.59 3.33 21.71
N ASN A 370 -8.75 4.35 21.48
CA ASN A 370 -8.33 5.26 22.55
C ASN A 370 -9.46 6.23 22.96
N ARG A 371 -10.38 6.61 22.06
CA ARG A 371 -11.53 7.49 22.36
C ARG A 371 -12.65 6.81 23.14
N GLN A 372 -12.82 5.49 22.98
CA GLN A 372 -14.03 4.77 23.42
C GLN A 372 -13.76 3.60 24.38
N LEU A 373 -12.55 3.05 24.40
CA LEU A 373 -12.20 1.94 25.27
C LEU A 373 -11.21 2.42 26.33
N SER A 374 -11.66 2.44 27.58
CA SER A 374 -10.78 2.73 28.73
C SER A 374 -9.57 1.79 28.72
N VAL A 375 -8.45 2.26 29.27
CA VAL A 375 -7.25 1.43 29.47
C VAL A 375 -7.51 0.17 30.31
N LEU A 376 -8.60 0.16 31.11
CA LEU A 376 -9.06 -1.00 31.87
C LEU A 376 -9.84 -2.01 31.01
N HIS A 377 -10.35 -1.61 29.84
CA HIS A 377 -11.20 -2.45 29.01
C HIS A 377 -10.39 -3.63 28.43
N PRO A 378 -10.88 -4.89 28.51
CA PRO A 378 -10.14 -6.06 28.02
C PRO A 378 -9.76 -5.93 26.54
N ILE A 379 -10.69 -5.47 25.70
CA ILE A 379 -10.41 -5.20 24.27
C ILE A 379 -9.37 -4.09 24.05
N HIS A 380 -9.33 -3.04 24.88
CA HIS A 380 -8.25 -2.05 24.78
C HIS A 380 -6.90 -2.70 25.03
N ARG A 381 -6.79 -3.52 26.08
CA ARG A 381 -5.55 -4.24 26.42
C ARG A 381 -5.13 -5.24 25.35
N LEU A 382 -6.09 -5.93 24.75
CA LEU A 382 -5.86 -6.85 23.64
C LEU A 382 -5.31 -6.12 22.41
N LEU A 383 -5.90 -4.97 22.05
CA LEU A 383 -5.58 -4.27 20.81
C LEU A 383 -4.39 -3.32 20.90
N LYS A 384 -4.17 -2.67 22.06
CA LYS A 384 -3.14 -1.61 22.22
C LYS A 384 -1.74 -2.03 21.77
N PRO A 385 -1.23 -3.26 22.03
CA PRO A 385 0.06 -3.70 21.52
C PRO A 385 0.18 -3.67 19.99
N HIS A 386 -0.94 -3.85 19.28
CA HIS A 386 -1.01 -3.88 17.82
C HIS A 386 -1.07 -2.48 17.19
N PHE A 387 -1.32 -1.42 17.96
CA PHE A 387 -1.37 -0.03 17.49
C PHE A 387 -0.03 0.69 17.58
N ARG A 388 0.95 0.07 18.23
CA ARG A 388 2.25 0.69 18.53
C ARG A 388 2.86 1.27 17.25
N LYS A 389 3.19 2.56 17.30
CA LYS A 389 3.80 3.36 16.23
C LYS A 389 2.88 3.76 15.07
N THR A 390 1.67 3.24 14.94
CA THR A 390 0.80 3.49 13.77
C THR A 390 0.52 4.98 13.56
N LEU A 391 0.08 5.72 14.58
CA LEU A 391 -0.21 7.15 14.40
C LEU A 391 1.05 7.95 14.06
N HIS A 392 2.14 7.66 14.77
CA HIS A 392 3.41 8.37 14.60
C HIS A 392 4.00 8.15 13.20
N ILE A 393 4.04 6.91 12.71
CA ILE A 393 4.56 6.64 11.35
C ILE A 393 3.68 7.26 10.28
N ASN A 394 2.35 7.23 10.45
CA ASN A 394 1.43 7.84 9.48
C ASN A 394 1.61 9.36 9.43
N ALA A 395 1.79 10.02 10.57
CA ALA A 395 2.07 11.44 10.62
C ALA A 395 3.36 11.79 9.86
N VAL A 396 4.45 11.04 10.09
CA VAL A 396 5.70 11.21 9.33
C VAL A 396 5.49 10.96 7.83
N ALA A 397 4.77 9.90 7.46
CA ALA A 397 4.51 9.57 6.07
C ALA A 397 3.75 10.68 5.33
N ARG A 398 2.74 11.31 5.95
CA ARG A 398 2.02 12.46 5.37
C ARG A 398 2.93 13.66 5.11
N GLN A 399 3.97 13.82 5.92
CA GLN A 399 4.92 14.91 5.76
C GLN A 399 5.92 14.64 4.63
N ILE A 400 6.58 13.47 4.58
CA ILE A 400 7.73 13.27 3.66
C ILE A 400 7.56 12.16 2.63
N ILE A 401 6.60 11.24 2.81
CA ILE A 401 6.40 10.09 1.91
C ILE A 401 5.29 10.40 0.90
N VAL A 402 4.06 10.54 1.39
CA VAL A 402 2.85 10.68 0.56
C VAL A 402 2.41 12.13 0.34
N GLY A 403 3.10 13.10 0.96
CA GLY A 403 2.85 14.52 0.77
C GLY A 403 3.38 15.05 -0.56
N SER A 404 2.88 16.20 -1.01
CA SER A 404 3.21 16.79 -2.32
C SER A 404 4.63 17.28 -2.47
N GLY A 405 5.29 17.62 -1.36
CA GLY A 405 6.58 18.30 -1.36
C GLY A 405 6.57 19.60 -0.57
N ASP A 406 7.75 20.19 -0.43
CA ASP A 406 7.99 21.33 0.46
C ASP A 406 9.30 22.06 0.11
N GLN A 407 9.61 23.14 0.83
CA GLN A 407 10.81 23.96 0.58
C GLN A 407 12.05 23.41 1.30
N ARG A 408 13.20 23.44 0.62
CA ARG A 408 14.53 23.18 1.19
C ARG A 408 15.10 24.43 1.86
N LYS A 409 16.16 24.25 2.66
CA LYS A 409 16.90 25.35 3.30
C LYS A 409 17.52 26.35 2.32
N ASP A 410 17.92 25.89 1.14
CA ASP A 410 18.50 26.75 0.08
C ASP A 410 17.43 27.50 -0.75
N GLY A 411 16.15 27.32 -0.41
CA GLY A 411 15.03 27.95 -1.08
C GLY A 411 14.45 27.16 -2.27
N SER A 412 15.11 26.08 -2.70
CA SER A 412 14.56 25.17 -3.72
C SER A 412 13.41 24.32 -3.18
N VAL A 413 12.68 23.61 -4.03
CA VAL A 413 11.53 22.77 -3.65
C VAL A 413 11.87 21.31 -3.91
N PHE A 414 11.58 20.42 -2.97
CA PHE A 414 11.60 18.98 -3.19
C PHE A 414 10.18 18.41 -3.25
N ARG A 415 10.03 17.22 -3.84
CA ARG A 415 8.77 16.46 -3.88
C ARG A 415 8.78 15.31 -2.88
N GLY A 416 7.60 14.92 -2.38
CA GLY A 416 7.49 13.75 -1.51
C GLY A 416 7.98 12.47 -2.19
N ILE A 417 8.50 11.54 -1.40
CA ILE A 417 9.18 10.33 -1.90
C ILE A 417 8.32 9.57 -2.91
N ASP A 418 7.03 9.43 -2.63
CA ASP A 418 6.15 8.61 -3.47
C ASP A 418 5.80 9.27 -4.81
N GLU A 419 5.78 10.61 -4.89
CA GLU A 419 5.52 11.32 -6.14
C GLU A 419 6.72 11.30 -7.11
N VAL A 420 7.90 11.03 -6.57
CA VAL A 420 9.16 10.93 -7.31
C VAL A 420 9.43 9.48 -7.71
N THR A 421 9.17 8.52 -6.83
CA THR A 421 9.60 7.13 -7.02
C THR A 421 8.61 6.30 -7.83
N TYR A 422 7.30 6.58 -7.75
CA TYR A 422 6.28 5.81 -8.46
C TYR A 422 5.67 6.56 -9.64
N PHE A 423 5.25 5.82 -10.67
CA PHE A 423 4.69 6.39 -11.89
C PHE A 423 3.41 7.23 -11.71
N PRO A 424 2.53 7.00 -10.72
CA PRO A 424 1.34 7.85 -10.55
C PRO A 424 1.67 9.31 -10.22
N SER A 425 2.88 9.59 -9.72
CA SER A 425 3.31 10.93 -9.30
C SER A 425 2.24 11.62 -8.44
N LYS A 426 1.87 12.86 -8.75
CA LYS A 426 0.85 13.66 -8.03
C LYS A 426 -0.55 13.03 -7.93
N TYR A 427 -0.83 11.98 -8.72
CA TYR A 427 -2.13 11.29 -8.71
C TYR A 427 -2.16 10.09 -7.76
N ASN A 428 -1.03 9.72 -7.15
CA ASN A 428 -0.90 8.52 -6.31
C ASN A 428 -2.01 8.36 -5.25
N MET A 429 -2.19 9.35 -4.40
CA MET A 429 -3.14 9.33 -3.28
C MET A 429 -4.58 9.50 -3.77
N GLU A 430 -4.78 10.18 -4.90
CA GLU A 430 -6.06 10.24 -5.59
C GLU A 430 -6.49 8.83 -6.05
N MET A 431 -5.58 8.09 -6.69
CA MET A 431 -5.84 6.72 -7.12
C MET A 431 -6.07 5.77 -5.93
N SER A 432 -5.31 5.92 -4.84
CA SER A 432 -5.56 5.21 -3.57
C SER A 432 -6.99 5.45 -3.06
N SER A 433 -7.50 6.67 -3.15
CA SER A 433 -8.88 6.99 -2.78
C SER A 433 -9.92 6.36 -3.71
N LYS A 434 -9.66 6.23 -5.01
CA LYS A 434 -10.55 5.49 -5.90
C LYS A 434 -10.57 4.00 -5.57
N ALA A 435 -9.42 3.41 -5.26
CA ALA A 435 -9.33 2.01 -4.81
C ALA A 435 -10.11 1.76 -3.51
N TYR A 436 -10.14 2.75 -2.60
CA TYR A 436 -10.91 2.66 -1.36
C TYR A 436 -12.42 2.47 -1.56
N LYS A 437 -12.99 2.84 -2.71
CA LYS A 437 -14.41 2.59 -3.01
C LYS A 437 -14.79 1.10 -2.99
N ALA A 438 -13.85 0.24 -3.36
CA ALA A 438 -14.02 -1.21 -3.37
C ALA A 438 -13.51 -1.88 -2.07
N TRP A 439 -13.01 -1.09 -1.12
CA TRP A 439 -12.48 -1.60 0.14
C TRP A 439 -13.60 -2.17 1.01
N ASN A 440 -13.34 -3.34 1.58
CA ASN A 440 -14.26 -4.01 2.49
C ASN A 440 -13.48 -4.60 3.66
N PHE A 441 -13.80 -4.16 4.88
CA PHE A 441 -13.15 -4.61 6.11
C PHE A 441 -13.19 -6.14 6.27
N THR A 442 -14.30 -6.80 5.93
CA THR A 442 -14.43 -8.25 6.11
C THR A 442 -13.62 -9.05 5.10
N ASP A 443 -13.32 -8.45 3.94
CA ASP A 443 -12.52 -9.09 2.91
C ASP A 443 -11.04 -9.11 3.28
N LEU A 444 -10.58 -8.26 4.21
CA LEU A 444 -9.20 -8.26 4.72
C LEU A 444 -8.85 -9.52 5.53
N ALA A 445 -9.86 -10.27 5.97
CA ALA A 445 -9.61 -11.56 6.60
C ALA A 445 -9.03 -12.53 5.57
N LEU A 446 -7.82 -13.03 5.80
CA LEU A 446 -7.07 -13.88 4.86
C LEU A 446 -7.92 -15.02 4.22
N PRO A 447 -8.76 -15.78 4.95
CA PRO A 447 -9.61 -16.79 4.32
C PRO A 447 -10.63 -16.20 3.33
N ASN A 448 -11.22 -15.05 3.65
CA ASN A 448 -12.19 -14.39 2.77
C ASN A 448 -11.50 -13.83 1.52
N ASP A 449 -10.34 -13.20 1.69
CA ASP A 449 -9.51 -12.71 0.57
C ASP A 449 -9.15 -13.85 -0.40
N LEU A 450 -8.62 -14.97 0.11
CA LEU A 450 -8.25 -16.13 -0.72
C LEU A 450 -9.45 -16.72 -1.47
N ILE A 451 -10.61 -16.83 -0.80
CA ILE A 451 -11.84 -17.30 -1.44
C ILE A 451 -12.25 -16.34 -2.56
N LYS A 452 -12.28 -15.03 -2.27
CA LYS A 452 -12.64 -13.99 -3.24
C LYS A 452 -11.73 -14.04 -4.49
N ARG A 453 -10.42 -14.19 -4.31
CA ARG A 453 -9.44 -14.26 -5.41
C ARG A 453 -9.46 -15.59 -6.17
N SER A 454 -9.92 -16.67 -5.54
CA SER A 454 -10.07 -17.98 -6.20
C SER A 454 -11.32 -18.07 -7.10
N GLY A 455 -12.28 -17.16 -6.94
CA GLY A 455 -13.59 -17.23 -7.59
C GLY A 455 -14.49 -18.37 -7.07
N LYS A 456 -14.06 -19.14 -6.05
CA LYS A 456 -14.89 -20.16 -5.41
C LYS A 456 -15.93 -19.50 -4.48
N ARG A 457 -17.14 -20.06 -4.42
CA ARG A 457 -18.11 -19.74 -3.34
C ARG A 457 -17.74 -20.54 -2.08
N ARG A 458 -18.00 -19.99 -0.89
CA ARG A 458 -17.82 -20.71 0.40
C ARG A 458 -18.50 -22.09 0.33
N SER A 459 -17.76 -23.15 0.65
CA SER A 459 -18.37 -24.46 0.93
C SER A 459 -19.19 -24.38 2.21
N LYS A 460 -20.26 -25.17 2.32
CA LYS A 460 -21.10 -25.23 3.54
C LYS A 460 -20.29 -25.67 4.78
N GLU A 461 -19.23 -26.45 4.59
CA GLU A 461 -18.35 -26.97 5.66
C GLU A 461 -17.44 -25.90 6.28
N ALA A 462 -17.13 -24.82 5.57
CA ALA A 462 -16.36 -23.69 6.11
C ALA A 462 -17.15 -22.84 7.13
N ARG A 463 -18.44 -23.14 7.37
CA ARG A 463 -19.22 -22.53 8.47
C ARG A 463 -18.86 -23.10 9.84
N ASP A 464 -18.38 -24.34 9.88
CA ASP A 464 -18.17 -25.09 11.11
C ASP A 464 -16.70 -25.50 11.29
N GLY A 465 -15.77 -24.54 11.21
CA GLY A 465 -14.40 -24.67 11.76
C GLY A 465 -13.53 -25.87 11.35
N GLY A 466 -13.92 -26.67 10.36
CA GLY A 466 -13.29 -27.92 9.95
C GLY A 466 -12.28 -27.73 8.81
N ALA A 467 -11.18 -28.48 8.88
CA ALA A 467 -9.97 -28.30 8.10
C ALA A 467 -10.08 -28.62 6.59
N GLY A 468 -9.28 -27.89 5.80
CA GLY A 468 -8.56 -28.41 4.63
C GLY A 468 -9.24 -28.28 3.26
N ASP A 469 -9.04 -27.17 2.56
CA ASP A 469 -9.10 -27.15 1.08
C ASP A 469 -7.67 -26.98 0.54
N LYS A 470 -7.29 -27.80 -0.45
CA LYS A 470 -6.00 -27.72 -1.15
C LYS A 470 -6.01 -26.51 -2.10
N GLY A 471 -5.97 -25.30 -1.53
CA GLY A 471 -5.81 -24.04 -2.24
C GLY A 471 -4.69 -23.21 -1.61
N LEU A 472 -3.95 -22.49 -2.48
CA LEU A 472 -2.87 -21.52 -2.22
C LEU A 472 -2.10 -21.72 -0.90
N PRO A 473 -0.85 -22.23 -0.92
CA PRO A 473 -0.07 -22.43 0.31
C PRO A 473 0.31 -21.08 0.93
N VAL A 474 -0.49 -20.60 1.87
CA VAL A 474 -0.16 -19.43 2.70
C VAL A 474 -0.27 -19.83 4.16
N ARG A 475 0.82 -19.64 4.91
CA ARG A 475 0.95 -19.98 6.34
C ARG A 475 -0.07 -19.19 7.17
N GLY A 476 -1.20 -19.82 7.51
CA GLY A 476 -2.19 -19.28 8.44
C GLY A 476 -1.93 -19.72 9.87
N GLY A 477 -1.46 -18.83 10.74
CA GLY A 477 -1.30 -19.10 12.17
C GLY A 477 -1.61 -17.86 12.99
N ARG A 478 -2.88 -17.67 13.40
CA ARG A 478 -3.26 -16.72 14.48
C ARG A 478 -4.71 -16.77 14.96
N ALA A 479 -5.64 -17.42 14.24
CA ALA A 479 -7.06 -17.38 14.59
C ALA A 479 -7.43 -18.05 15.93
N ARG A 480 -6.61 -18.95 16.49
CA ARG A 480 -6.96 -19.70 17.72
C ARG A 480 -6.85 -18.91 19.02
N HIS A 481 -6.18 -17.76 19.04
CA HIS A 481 -5.91 -17.05 20.29
C HIS A 481 -7.06 -16.15 20.76
N VAL A 482 -8.00 -15.78 19.88
CA VAL A 482 -9.07 -14.81 20.19
C VAL A 482 -10.31 -15.47 20.83
N GLY A 483 -10.45 -16.79 20.73
CA GLY A 483 -11.61 -17.52 21.28
C GLY A 483 -11.40 -18.19 22.64
N GLY A 484 -10.25 -18.00 23.30
CA GLY A 484 -9.80 -18.83 24.41
C GLY A 484 -9.90 -18.23 25.82
N ASP A 485 -10.82 -17.29 26.07
CA ASP A 485 -10.98 -16.66 27.39
C ASP A 485 -12.35 -16.95 28.07
N GLN A 486 -13.01 -18.05 27.70
CA GLN A 486 -14.09 -18.63 28.49
C GLN A 486 -13.79 -20.12 28.73
N GLU A 487 -13.95 -20.53 29.99
CA GLU A 487 -13.70 -21.88 30.57
C GLU A 487 -12.29 -22.14 31.12
N VAL A 488 -12.03 -21.63 32.33
CA VAL A 488 -11.41 -22.44 33.40
C VAL A 488 -12.19 -22.19 34.69
N GLY A 489 -13.27 -22.96 34.86
CA GLY A 489 -13.88 -23.23 36.15
C GLY A 489 -13.53 -24.66 36.55
N GLY A 490 -12.90 -24.82 37.71
CA GLY A 490 -12.49 -26.09 38.32
C GLY A 490 -11.87 -25.83 39.67
#